data_AF-A0A2L2NHU5-F1
#
_entry.id   AF-A0A2L2NHU5-F1
#
_cell.length_a   1.000
_cell.length_b   1.000
_cell.length_c   1.000
_cell.angle_alpha   90.00
_cell.angle_beta   90.00
_cell.angle_gamma   90.00
#
_symmetry.space_group_name_H-M   'P 1'
#
loop_
_entity.id
_entity.type
_entity.pdbx_description
1 polymer ?
#
loop_
_entity_poly.entity_id
_entity_poly.type
_entity_poly.pdbx_seq_one_letter_code
_entity_poly.pdbx_strand_id
1 'polypeptide(L)'
;MHHQESVEQLALFSNTEFSSNNTLKNLIYLPPINCNKVLLKSKSRVFEFQQVEKENNLIRGQTKLFDITSLPCECQLDPDTINPLSLPLKPLNFYTESNQFDNACIYFILDKVLPLILYIGQSKNCCRRLRTLNYSSLAAHHRKKQIDYYKNLNHENGISTSIYIARWNLPILIKDKYRLELEKSLILKWNPLFNKQNLESKVWSNYLL
;
A
#
# COMPACT_ATOMS: atom_id res chain seq x y z
N MET A 1 75.92 11.99 -0.65
CA MET A 1 74.72 12.28 -1.45
C MET A 1 74.21 10.95 -1.98
N HIS A 2 72.95 10.60 -1.68
CA HIS A 2 72.23 9.37 -2.07
C HIS A 2 72.73 8.05 -1.49
N HIS A 3 71.88 7.07 -1.19
CA HIS A 3 70.51 6.99 -0.64
C HIS A 3 70.40 5.49 -0.37
N GLN A 4 70.02 5.09 0.84
CA GLN A 4 69.76 3.70 1.18
C GLN A 4 68.30 3.62 1.60
N GLU A 5 67.50 2.87 0.85
CA GLU A 5 66.28 2.26 1.38
C GLU A 5 65.82 1.13 0.45
N SER A 6 65.58 -0.01 1.10
CA SER A 6 65.18 -1.31 0.61
C SER A 6 63.71 -1.34 0.18
N VAL A 7 63.43 -1.91 -1.00
CA VAL A 7 62.06 -2.27 -1.44
C VAL A 7 61.93 -3.80 -1.40
N GLU A 8 61.18 -4.30 -0.43
CA GLU A 8 60.83 -5.72 -0.30
C GLU A 8 59.64 -6.10 -1.21
N GLN A 9 59.93 -7.03 -2.12
CA GLN A 9 59.17 -8.19 -2.63
C GLN A 9 57.62 -8.17 -2.77
N LEU A 10 57.22 -8.14 -4.04
CA LEU A 10 56.34 -9.05 -4.81
C LEU A 10 55.44 -10.10 -4.12
N ALA A 11 54.16 -10.00 -4.52
CA ALA A 11 53.17 -11.04 -4.83
C ALA A 11 52.52 -11.85 -3.68
N LEU A 12 51.22 -11.61 -3.48
CA LEU A 12 50.27 -12.54 -2.82
C LEU A 12 48.82 -12.19 -3.21
N PHE A 13 48.48 -12.30 -4.49
CA PHE A 13 47.07 -12.50 -4.87
C PHE A 13 46.76 -13.99 -4.78
N SER A 14 46.37 -14.45 -3.59
CA SER A 14 45.70 -15.74 -3.40
C SER A 14 44.20 -15.50 -3.53
N ASN A 15 43.60 -16.07 -4.58
CA ASN A 15 42.16 -16.26 -4.66
C ASN A 15 41.75 -17.25 -3.56
N THR A 16 41.17 -16.75 -2.47
CA THR A 16 40.41 -17.59 -1.53
C THR A 16 39.07 -16.93 -1.18
N GLU A 17 38.06 -17.42 -1.88
CA GLU A 17 36.76 -17.84 -1.34
C GLU A 17 35.90 -16.81 -0.62
N PHE A 18 34.86 -16.43 -1.35
CA PHE A 18 33.61 -15.82 -0.92
C PHE A 18 32.99 -16.62 0.24
N SER A 19 33.29 -16.25 1.49
CA SER A 19 32.60 -16.76 2.67
C SER A 19 31.64 -15.68 3.20
N SER A 20 30.38 -15.89 2.89
CA SER A 20 29.21 -15.26 3.50
C SER A 20 29.26 -15.38 5.03
N ASN A 21 29.01 -14.28 5.76
CA ASN A 21 28.26 -14.23 7.04
C ASN A 21 28.61 -13.05 7.99
N ASN A 22 29.10 -11.90 7.52
CA ASN A 22 29.29 -10.75 8.44
C ASN A 22 28.85 -9.36 7.95
N THR A 23 28.23 -9.24 6.78
CA THR A 23 27.85 -7.93 6.22
C THR A 23 26.55 -7.31 6.79
N LEU A 24 25.85 -7.99 7.69
CA LEU A 24 24.58 -7.50 8.27
C LEU A 24 24.71 -6.87 9.67
N LYS A 25 25.89 -6.91 10.30
CA LYS A 25 26.07 -6.40 11.67
C LYS A 25 26.53 -4.94 11.77
N ASN A 26 26.85 -4.31 10.64
CA ASN A 26 27.25 -2.90 10.58
C ASN A 26 26.24 -2.05 9.78
N LEU A 27 24.94 -2.20 10.06
CA LEU A 27 24.00 -1.12 9.72
C LEU A 27 24.17 0.01 10.73
N ILE A 28 25.20 0.79 10.43
CA ILE A 28 25.41 2.21 10.67
C ILE A 28 24.16 2.88 11.26
N TYR A 29 24.36 3.55 12.40
CA TYR A 29 23.50 4.63 12.89
C TYR A 29 23.39 5.69 11.78
N LEU A 30 22.48 5.46 10.84
CA LEU A 30 22.10 6.45 9.85
C LEU A 30 21.41 7.58 10.65
N PRO A 31 21.73 8.86 10.38
CA PRO A 31 20.97 9.96 10.98
C PRO A 31 19.48 9.68 10.72
N PRO A 32 18.55 10.06 11.63
CA PRO A 32 17.15 9.74 11.46
C PRO A 32 16.75 10.28 10.09
N ILE A 33 16.57 9.37 9.13
CA ILE A 33 16.12 9.74 7.80
C ILE A 33 14.80 10.43 8.07
N ASN A 34 14.74 11.74 7.82
CA ASN A 34 13.60 12.56 8.21
C ASN A 34 12.34 11.90 7.65
N CYS A 35 11.54 11.26 8.52
CA CYS A 35 10.39 10.45 8.12
C CYS A 35 9.43 11.25 7.24
N ASN A 36 9.39 12.59 7.42
CA ASN A 36 8.66 13.51 6.57
C ASN A 36 9.14 13.49 5.11
N LYS A 37 10.46 13.55 4.86
CA LYS A 37 11.01 13.53 3.49
C LYS A 37 10.74 12.20 2.80
N VAL A 38 10.77 11.09 3.54
CA VAL A 38 10.45 9.76 2.99
C VAL A 38 8.97 9.70 2.64
N LEU A 39 8.10 10.11 3.56
CA LEU A 39 6.66 10.14 3.36
C LEU A 39 6.28 10.95 2.13
N LEU A 40 6.78 12.17 2.02
CA LEU A 40 6.43 13.07 0.92
C LEU A 40 6.86 12.50 -0.43
N LYS A 41 8.06 11.88 -0.50
CA LYS A 41 8.54 11.21 -1.71
C LYS A 41 7.68 10.00 -2.07
N SER A 42 7.39 9.13 -1.10
CA SER A 42 6.51 7.97 -1.31
C SER A 42 5.11 8.40 -1.76
N LYS A 43 4.52 9.41 -1.11
CA LYS A 43 3.22 9.99 -1.48
C LYS A 43 3.23 10.47 -2.92
N SER A 44 4.25 11.23 -3.31
CA SER A 44 4.35 11.79 -4.66
C SER A 44 4.40 10.69 -5.71
N ARG A 45 5.26 9.68 -5.50
CA ARG A 45 5.38 8.52 -6.41
C ARG A 45 4.08 7.73 -6.53
N VAL A 46 3.46 7.39 -5.41
CA VAL A 46 2.20 6.62 -5.41
C VAL A 46 1.07 7.45 -6.02
N PHE A 47 1.05 8.76 -5.75
CA PHE A 47 0.07 9.66 -6.33
C PHE A 47 0.19 9.74 -7.86
N GLU A 48 1.38 10.00 -8.38
CA GLU A 48 1.66 10.03 -9.82
C GLU A 48 1.26 8.71 -10.48
N PHE A 49 1.67 7.58 -9.90
CA PHE A 49 1.29 6.26 -10.38
C PHE A 49 -0.24 6.07 -10.43
N GLN A 50 -0.95 6.46 -9.37
CA GLN A 50 -2.41 6.32 -9.31
C GLN A 50 -3.16 7.26 -10.24
N GLN A 51 -2.62 8.46 -10.55
CA GLN A 51 -3.23 9.33 -11.55
C GLN A 51 -3.11 8.74 -12.95
N VAL A 52 -1.93 8.22 -13.30
CA VAL A 52 -1.73 7.50 -14.58
C VAL A 52 -2.66 6.29 -14.67
N GLU A 53 -2.78 5.50 -13.60
CA GLU A 53 -3.67 4.33 -13.61
C GLU A 53 -5.15 4.72 -13.69
N LYS A 54 -5.55 5.84 -13.07
CA LYS A 54 -6.90 6.38 -13.19
C LYS A 54 -7.22 6.75 -14.64
N GLU A 55 -6.29 7.40 -15.35
CA GLU A 55 -6.45 7.73 -16.77
C GLU A 55 -6.53 6.46 -17.63
N ASN A 56 -5.63 5.50 -17.40
CA ASN A 56 -5.66 4.21 -18.09
C ASN A 56 -6.97 3.45 -17.87
N ASN A 57 -7.52 3.49 -16.64
CA ASN A 57 -8.79 2.85 -16.31
C ASN A 57 -9.95 3.42 -17.13
N LEU A 58 -9.99 4.75 -17.30
CA LEU A 58 -10.99 5.42 -18.13
C LEU A 58 -10.89 4.99 -19.60
N ILE A 59 -9.68 4.85 -20.13
CA ILE A 59 -9.44 4.40 -21.52
C ILE A 59 -9.90 2.95 -21.69
N ARG A 60 -9.51 2.04 -20.77
CA ARG A 60 -9.89 0.61 -20.83
C ARG A 60 -11.40 0.40 -20.71
N GLY A 61 -12.07 1.23 -19.91
CA GLY A 61 -13.53 1.21 -19.79
C GLY A 61 -14.23 1.57 -21.10
N GLN A 62 -13.68 2.49 -21.90
CA GLN A 62 -14.23 2.87 -23.21
C GLN A 62 -14.01 1.79 -24.28
N THR A 63 -12.84 1.13 -24.28
CA THR A 63 -12.56 0.05 -25.24
C THR A 63 -13.43 -1.20 -25.03
N LYS A 64 -13.87 -1.45 -23.79
CA LYS A 64 -14.72 -2.61 -23.45
C LYS A 64 -16.19 -2.46 -23.84
N LEU A 65 -16.62 -1.28 -24.28
CA LEU A 65 -17.99 -1.05 -24.72
C LEU A 65 -18.39 -1.93 -25.92
N PHE A 66 -17.41 -2.44 -26.67
CA PHE A 66 -17.62 -3.27 -27.86
C PHE A 66 -17.46 -4.79 -27.61
N ASP A 67 -16.96 -5.20 -26.44
CA ASP A 67 -16.80 -6.61 -26.07
C ASP A 67 -18.02 -7.10 -25.28
N ILE A 68 -19.17 -7.23 -25.96
CA ILE A 68 -20.38 -7.83 -25.39
C ILE A 68 -20.26 -9.35 -25.48
N THR A 69 -19.34 -9.94 -24.72
CA THR A 69 -19.35 -11.39 -24.48
C THR A 69 -19.07 -11.67 -23.02
N SER A 70 -19.98 -12.41 -22.40
CA SER A 70 -20.00 -12.97 -21.04
C SER A 70 -20.45 -12.03 -19.90
N LEU A 71 -21.60 -12.37 -19.30
CA LEU A 71 -21.89 -11.97 -17.92
C LEU A 71 -20.71 -12.41 -17.04
N PRO A 72 -20.28 -11.60 -16.07
CA PRO A 72 -19.18 -11.98 -15.20
C PRO A 72 -19.53 -13.27 -14.44
N CYS A 73 -18.82 -14.35 -14.75
CA CYS A 73 -18.79 -15.54 -13.89
C CYS A 73 -18.43 -15.10 -12.47
N GLU A 74 -18.95 -15.78 -11.44
CA GLU A 74 -18.55 -15.61 -10.03
C GLU A 74 -17.02 -15.65 -9.82
N CYS A 75 -16.29 -16.17 -10.81
CA CYS A 75 -14.85 -16.39 -10.83
C CYS A 75 -14.03 -15.30 -11.56
N GLN A 76 -14.66 -14.33 -12.23
CA GLN A 76 -13.97 -13.40 -13.16
C GLN A 76 -14.43 -11.94 -12.99
N LEU A 77 -14.41 -11.42 -11.76
CA LEU A 77 -14.51 -9.97 -11.59
C LEU A 77 -13.19 -9.31 -12.00
N ASP A 78 -13.30 -8.44 -12.99
CA ASP A 78 -12.17 -7.75 -13.59
C ASP A 78 -11.82 -6.47 -12.80
N PRO A 79 -10.56 -6.31 -12.32
CA PRO A 79 -10.09 -5.09 -11.65
C PRO A 79 -10.27 -3.80 -12.46
N ASP A 80 -10.43 -3.87 -13.78
CA ASP A 80 -10.69 -2.73 -14.68
C ASP A 80 -12.12 -2.20 -14.63
N THR A 81 -13.04 -2.93 -14.02
CA THR A 81 -14.43 -2.49 -13.88
C THR A 81 -14.65 -1.47 -12.76
N ILE A 82 -13.63 -1.22 -11.93
CA ILE A 82 -13.73 -0.37 -10.75
C ILE A 82 -12.67 0.73 -10.75
N ASN A 83 -13.13 1.93 -10.41
CA ASN A 83 -12.29 3.04 -9.99
C ASN A 83 -12.59 3.37 -8.52
N PRO A 84 -11.69 3.06 -7.57
CA PRO A 84 -11.93 3.32 -6.15
C PRO A 84 -12.13 4.79 -5.80
N LEU A 85 -11.55 5.71 -6.59
CA LEU A 85 -11.63 7.15 -6.37
C LEU A 85 -12.98 7.75 -6.78
N SER A 86 -13.79 7.02 -7.56
CA SER A 86 -15.15 7.44 -7.95
C SER A 86 -16.25 6.81 -7.09
N LEU A 87 -15.89 5.96 -6.13
CA LEU A 87 -16.86 5.30 -5.26
C LEU A 87 -17.42 6.26 -4.20
N PRO A 88 -18.66 6.03 -3.73
CA PRO A 88 -19.22 6.79 -2.62
C PRO A 88 -18.35 6.68 -1.36
N LEU A 89 -17.95 7.83 -0.84
CA LEU A 89 -17.08 7.94 0.33
C LEU A 89 -17.91 7.95 1.61
N LYS A 90 -17.48 7.17 2.59
CA LYS A 90 -18.01 7.15 3.96
C LYS A 90 -16.92 7.51 4.97
N PRO A 91 -17.26 8.16 6.08
CA PRO A 91 -16.29 8.43 7.13
C PRO A 91 -15.82 7.12 7.78
N LEU A 92 -14.61 7.06 8.33
CA LEU A 92 -14.05 5.83 8.91
C LEU A 92 -14.88 5.23 10.07
N ASN A 93 -15.72 6.04 10.70
CA ASN A 93 -16.62 5.64 11.78
C ASN A 93 -18.00 5.13 11.30
N PHE A 94 -18.25 5.00 9.99
CA PHE A 94 -19.58 4.61 9.47
C PHE A 94 -20.10 3.26 9.98
N TYR A 95 -19.24 2.42 10.57
CA TYR A 95 -19.64 1.14 11.18
C TYR A 95 -20.62 1.30 12.36
N THR A 96 -20.82 2.54 12.86
CA THR A 96 -21.84 2.87 13.87
C THR A 96 -23.23 3.04 13.27
N GLU A 97 -23.35 3.18 11.95
CA GLU A 97 -24.63 3.15 11.25
C GLU A 97 -25.23 1.74 11.35
N SER A 98 -26.56 1.65 11.53
CA SER A 98 -27.27 0.39 11.78
C SER A 98 -26.99 -0.69 10.72
N ASN A 99 -27.04 -1.96 11.14
CA ASN A 99 -26.52 -3.22 10.56
C ASN A 99 -26.82 -3.57 9.07
N GLN A 100 -27.17 -2.63 8.19
CA GLN A 100 -27.49 -2.87 6.77
C GLN A 100 -26.28 -3.24 5.89
N PHE A 101 -25.07 -3.36 6.43
CA PHE A 101 -23.83 -3.42 5.63
C PHE A 101 -22.93 -4.63 5.90
N ASP A 102 -23.53 -5.80 6.15
CA ASP A 102 -22.83 -7.04 6.49
C ASP A 102 -22.44 -7.93 5.29
N ASN A 103 -22.48 -7.39 4.07
CA ASN A 103 -22.11 -8.12 2.86
C ASN A 103 -20.59 -8.16 2.63
N ALA A 104 -20.15 -9.21 1.93
CA ALA A 104 -18.78 -9.30 1.46
C ALA A 104 -18.44 -8.13 0.52
N CYS A 105 -17.24 -7.57 0.68
CA CYS A 105 -16.79 -6.41 -0.09
C CYS A 105 -15.28 -6.36 -0.25
N ILE A 106 -14.84 -5.58 -1.24
CA ILE A 106 -13.54 -4.90 -1.18
C ILE A 106 -13.77 -3.50 -0.61
N TYR A 107 -12.90 -3.07 0.31
CA TYR A 107 -12.91 -1.73 0.86
C TYR A 107 -11.58 -1.04 0.59
N PHE A 108 -11.67 0.28 0.45
CA PHE A 108 -10.57 1.16 0.11
C PHE A 108 -10.48 2.26 1.17
N ILE A 109 -9.32 2.44 1.78
CA ILE A 109 -9.04 3.60 2.63
C ILE A 109 -8.30 4.61 1.76
N LEU A 110 -8.76 5.85 1.75
CA LEU A 110 -8.26 6.88 0.86
C LEU A 110 -8.21 8.24 1.55
N ASP A 111 -7.29 9.08 1.09
CA ASP A 111 -7.30 10.52 1.38
C ASP A 111 -8.10 11.22 0.27
N LYS A 112 -9.05 12.08 0.66
CA LYS A 112 -9.89 12.83 -0.27
C LYS A 112 -9.23 14.14 -0.70
N VAL A 113 -8.41 14.75 0.16
CA VAL A 113 -7.77 16.05 -0.14
C VAL A 113 -6.73 15.86 -1.22
N LEU A 114 -5.84 14.88 -1.01
CA LEU A 114 -5.00 14.34 -2.05
C LEU A 114 -5.61 13.01 -2.48
N PRO A 115 -6.30 12.90 -3.62
CA PRO A 115 -7.06 11.71 -4.01
C PRO A 115 -6.12 10.51 -4.19
N LEU A 116 -5.89 9.80 -3.10
CA LEU A 116 -4.83 8.81 -2.92
C LEU A 116 -5.38 7.60 -2.19
N ILE A 117 -5.23 6.43 -2.79
CA ILE A 117 -5.60 5.16 -2.17
C ILE A 117 -4.47 4.75 -1.23
N LEU A 118 -4.78 4.72 0.06
CA LEU A 118 -3.85 4.38 1.13
C LEU A 118 -3.82 2.89 1.41
N TYR A 119 -4.97 2.21 1.32
CA TYR A 119 -5.05 0.78 1.61
C TYR A 119 -6.23 0.12 0.90
N ILE A 120 -6.03 -1.12 0.45
CA ILE A 120 -7.07 -1.97 -0.14
C ILE A 120 -7.17 -3.24 0.71
N GLY A 121 -8.40 -3.64 1.03
CA GLY A 121 -8.65 -4.88 1.77
C GLY A 121 -9.93 -5.58 1.36
N GLN A 122 -9.98 -6.91 1.52
CA GLN A 122 -11.24 -7.67 1.41
C GLN A 122 -11.86 -7.93 2.78
N SER A 123 -13.20 -8.00 2.88
CA SER A 123 -13.86 -8.55 4.06
C SER A 123 -15.12 -9.34 3.70
N LYS A 124 -15.37 -10.42 4.46
CA LYS A 124 -16.66 -11.15 4.47
C LYS A 124 -17.78 -10.33 5.12
N ASN A 125 -17.43 -9.48 6.08
CA ASN A 125 -18.33 -8.59 6.79
C ASN A 125 -17.60 -7.27 7.03
N CYS A 126 -17.97 -6.24 6.27
CA CYS A 126 -17.20 -5.00 6.21
C CYS A 126 -17.40 -4.14 7.47
N CYS A 127 -18.63 -4.08 8.02
CA CYS A 127 -18.89 -3.40 9.30
C CYS A 127 -18.13 -4.03 10.46
N ARG A 128 -18.17 -5.35 10.62
CA ARG A 128 -17.41 -6.05 11.67
C ARG A 128 -15.92 -5.80 11.54
N ARG A 129 -15.36 -5.86 10.32
CA ARG A 129 -13.93 -5.60 10.08
C ARG A 129 -13.54 -4.18 10.46
N LEU A 130 -14.36 -3.20 10.12
CA LEU A 130 -14.10 -1.79 10.43
C LEU A 130 -14.25 -1.47 11.90
N ARG A 131 -15.20 -2.11 12.57
CA ARG A 131 -15.30 -2.09 14.02
C ARG A 131 -14.01 -2.61 14.65
N THR A 132 -13.50 -3.75 14.18
CA THR A 132 -12.20 -4.27 14.66
C THR A 132 -11.06 -3.29 14.39
N LEU A 133 -10.99 -2.67 13.19
CA LEU A 133 -9.98 -1.66 12.86
C LEU A 133 -9.98 -0.47 13.84
N ASN A 134 -11.16 -0.06 14.31
CA ASN A 134 -11.30 1.11 15.17
C ASN A 134 -11.22 0.80 16.68
N TYR A 135 -11.66 -0.39 17.12
CA TYR A 135 -11.76 -0.79 18.54
C TYR A 135 -10.74 -1.82 19.04
N SER A 136 -10.09 -2.62 18.19
CA SER A 136 -9.33 -3.79 18.67
C SER A 136 -7.87 -3.49 19.01
N SER A 137 -7.47 -3.91 20.21
CA SER A 137 -6.20 -3.58 20.89
C SER A 137 -4.96 -4.32 20.39
N LEU A 138 -5.03 -5.30 19.49
CA LEU A 138 -3.84 -6.11 19.14
C LEU A 138 -3.45 -6.12 17.64
N ALA A 139 -4.32 -6.57 16.73
CA ALA A 139 -3.97 -6.70 15.29
C ALA A 139 -4.47 -5.54 14.41
N ALA A 140 -5.51 -4.83 14.85
CA ALA A 140 -6.00 -3.61 14.21
C ALA A 140 -5.07 -2.41 14.42
N HIS A 141 -4.18 -2.50 15.42
CA HIS A 141 -3.26 -1.44 15.79
C HIS A 141 -2.36 -1.02 14.64
N HIS A 142 -1.85 -1.94 13.80
CA HIS A 142 -0.86 -1.58 12.78
C HIS A 142 -1.41 -0.67 11.69
N ARG A 143 -2.62 -0.96 11.18
CA ARG A 143 -3.27 -0.15 10.14
C ARG A 143 -3.78 1.18 10.70
N LYS A 144 -4.34 1.14 11.91
CA LYS A 144 -4.73 2.35 12.65
C LYS A 144 -3.51 3.25 12.91
N LYS A 145 -2.38 2.68 13.36
CA LYS A 145 -1.08 3.36 13.50
C LYS A 145 -0.65 4.02 12.21
N GLN A 146 -0.67 3.29 11.09
CA GLN A 146 -0.27 3.85 9.80
C GLN A 146 -1.13 5.05 9.40
N ILE A 147 -2.45 4.97 9.61
CA ILE A 147 -3.39 6.07 9.31
C ILE A 147 -3.19 7.24 10.27
N ASP A 148 -3.05 6.99 11.56
CA ASP A 148 -2.85 8.04 12.57
C ASP A 148 -1.50 8.73 12.37
N TYR A 149 -0.45 7.97 12.08
CA TYR A 149 0.87 8.49 11.74
C TYR A 149 0.84 9.30 10.44
N TYR A 150 0.13 8.83 9.41
CA TYR A 150 -0.09 9.61 8.19
C TYR A 150 -0.78 10.94 8.49
N LYS A 151 -1.83 10.95 9.32
CA LYS A 151 -2.52 12.19 9.70
C LYS A 151 -1.59 13.14 10.46
N ASN A 152 -0.88 12.63 11.47
CA ASN A 152 0.02 13.41 12.30
C ASN A 152 1.14 14.04 11.47
N LEU A 153 1.83 13.25 10.63
CA LEU A 153 2.89 13.78 9.80
C LEU A 153 2.38 14.83 8.81
N ASN A 154 1.23 14.61 8.16
CA ASN A 154 0.70 15.63 7.27
C ASN A 154 0.33 16.91 8.03
N HIS A 155 -0.25 16.80 9.22
CA HIS A 155 -0.53 17.94 10.09
C HIS A 155 0.76 18.70 10.46
N GLU A 156 1.82 18.00 10.87
CA GLU A 156 3.14 18.60 11.19
C GLU A 156 3.77 19.35 10.02
N ASN A 157 3.45 18.96 8.77
CA ASN A 157 3.94 19.62 7.56
C ASN A 157 2.93 20.63 6.97
N GLY A 158 1.84 20.96 7.67
CA GLY A 158 0.81 21.89 7.19
C GLY A 158 0.00 21.37 6.00
N ILE A 159 0.01 20.06 5.77
CA ILE A 159 -0.72 19.40 4.67
C ILE A 159 -2.09 18.95 5.18
N SER A 160 -3.14 19.46 4.55
CA SER A 160 -4.51 19.03 4.84
C SER A 160 -4.72 17.56 4.42
N THR A 161 -5.43 16.80 5.25
CA THR A 161 -5.80 15.41 4.97
C THR A 161 -7.25 15.16 5.35
N SER A 162 -7.92 14.28 4.61
CA SER A 162 -9.26 13.86 4.97
C SER A 162 -9.46 12.40 4.59
N ILE A 163 -9.39 11.52 5.60
CA ILE A 163 -9.39 10.08 5.38
C ILE A 163 -10.81 9.53 5.38
N TYR A 164 -11.15 8.86 4.28
CA TYR A 164 -12.43 8.20 4.05
C TYR A 164 -12.24 6.73 3.70
N ILE A 165 -13.37 6.03 3.66
CA ILE A 165 -13.48 4.69 3.18
C ILE A 165 -14.53 4.59 2.07
N ALA A 166 -14.16 3.91 0.99
CA ALA A 166 -15.07 3.50 -0.06
C ALA A 166 -15.28 1.98 0.00
N ARG A 167 -16.44 1.52 -0.47
CA ARG A 167 -16.81 0.10 -0.50
C ARG A 167 -17.30 -0.30 -1.88
N TRP A 168 -16.78 -1.42 -2.39
CA TRP A 168 -17.34 -2.09 -3.54
C TRP A 168 -18.04 -3.38 -3.12
N ASN A 169 -19.36 -3.39 -3.24
CA ASN A 169 -20.21 -4.48 -2.77
C ASN A 169 -20.12 -5.65 -3.73
N LEU A 170 -19.75 -6.82 -3.23
CA LEU A 170 -19.54 -7.99 -4.06
C LEU A 170 -20.36 -9.16 -3.49
N PRO A 171 -21.71 -9.06 -3.52
CA PRO A 171 -22.58 -10.13 -3.01
C PRO A 171 -22.38 -11.44 -3.78
N ILE A 172 -21.94 -11.36 -5.04
CA ILE A 172 -21.68 -12.49 -5.95
C ILE A 172 -20.37 -13.22 -5.60
N LEU A 173 -19.40 -12.55 -4.98
CA LEU A 173 -18.14 -13.17 -4.56
C LEU A 173 -18.30 -13.75 -3.17
N ILE A 174 -19.02 -14.85 -3.03
CA ILE A 174 -19.23 -15.56 -1.76
C ILE A 174 -17.95 -16.30 -1.33
N LYS A 175 -17.18 -16.81 -2.30
CA LYS A 175 -15.95 -17.57 -2.06
C LYS A 175 -14.77 -16.64 -1.75
N ASP A 176 -14.04 -16.97 -0.68
CA ASP A 176 -12.93 -16.17 -0.17
C ASP A 176 -11.73 -16.10 -1.12
N LYS A 177 -11.49 -17.19 -1.84
CA LYS A 177 -10.42 -17.29 -2.84
C LYS A 177 -10.53 -16.18 -3.89
N TYR A 178 -11.70 -16.02 -4.50
CA TYR A 178 -11.88 -15.03 -5.57
C TYR A 178 -11.81 -13.60 -5.04
N ARG A 179 -12.30 -13.31 -3.83
CA ARG A 179 -12.11 -12.00 -3.20
C ARG A 179 -10.63 -11.70 -2.93
N LEU A 180 -9.87 -12.70 -2.49
CA LEU A 180 -8.44 -12.55 -2.23
C LEU A 180 -7.64 -12.34 -3.52
N GLU A 181 -7.99 -13.05 -4.60
CA GLU A 181 -7.39 -12.85 -5.92
C GLU A 181 -7.71 -11.46 -6.48
N LEU A 182 -8.96 -11.00 -6.34
CA LEU A 182 -9.36 -9.65 -6.72
C LEU A 182 -8.65 -8.57 -5.88
N GLU A 183 -8.56 -8.75 -4.56
CA GLU A 183 -7.80 -7.86 -3.67
C GLU A 183 -6.34 -7.75 -4.12
N LYS A 184 -5.67 -8.87 -4.37
CA LYS A 184 -4.28 -8.88 -4.86
C LYS A 184 -4.13 -8.13 -6.18
N SER A 185 -5.05 -8.38 -7.11
CA SER A 185 -5.04 -7.74 -8.43
C SER A 185 -5.24 -6.22 -8.31
N LEU A 186 -6.15 -5.78 -7.44
CA LEU A 186 -6.36 -4.36 -7.16
C LEU A 186 -5.16 -3.71 -6.45
N ILE A 187 -4.49 -4.43 -5.54
CA ILE A 187 -3.26 -3.94 -4.88
C ILE A 187 -2.15 -3.74 -5.90
N LEU A 188 -1.94 -4.70 -6.81
CA LEU A 188 -0.94 -4.57 -7.88
C LEU A 188 -1.28 -3.41 -8.82
N LYS A 189 -2.56 -3.29 -9.17
CA LYS A 189 -3.06 -2.24 -10.07
C LYS A 189 -2.90 -0.84 -9.50
N TRP A 190 -3.36 -0.61 -8.27
CA TRP A 190 -3.44 0.73 -7.68
C TRP A 190 -2.26 1.10 -6.77
N ASN A 191 -1.36 0.15 -6.50
CA ASN A 191 -0.17 0.34 -5.67
C ASN A 191 -0.40 1.16 -4.38
N PRO A 192 -1.41 0.82 -3.54
CA PRO A 192 -1.74 1.57 -2.32
C PRO A 192 -0.59 1.64 -1.31
N LEU A 193 -0.47 2.77 -0.61
CA LEU A 193 0.69 3.10 0.23
C LEU A 193 0.97 2.10 1.36
N PHE A 194 -0.08 1.52 1.98
CA PHE A 194 0.02 0.72 3.21
C PHE A 194 -0.25 -0.78 3.02
N ASN A 195 -0.41 -1.26 1.79
CA ASN A 195 -0.46 -2.70 1.54
C ASN A 195 0.96 -3.27 1.55
N LYS A 196 1.22 -4.25 2.43
CA LYS A 196 2.55 -4.85 2.66
C LYS A 196 3.23 -5.41 1.41
N GLN A 197 2.44 -5.75 0.40
CA GLN A 197 2.92 -6.22 -0.90
C GLN A 197 3.73 -5.13 -1.63
N ASN A 198 3.44 -3.87 -1.38
CA ASN A 198 4.00 -2.74 -2.09
C ASN A 198 5.31 -2.27 -1.45
N LEU A 199 6.24 -1.84 -2.30
CA LEU A 199 7.58 -1.41 -1.87
C LEU A 199 7.51 -0.26 -0.87
N GLU A 200 6.66 0.73 -1.15
CA GLU A 200 6.50 1.89 -0.27
C GLU A 200 6.03 1.44 1.12
N SER A 201 5.07 0.52 1.25
CA SER A 201 4.66 0.00 2.56
C SER A 201 5.82 -0.61 3.36
N LYS A 202 6.81 -1.24 2.70
CA LYS A 202 7.99 -1.81 3.37
C LYS A 202 8.93 -0.70 3.84
N VAL A 203 9.20 0.28 2.99
CA VAL A 203 9.98 1.48 3.34
C VAL A 203 9.39 2.14 4.58
N TRP A 204 8.07 2.30 4.59
CA TRP A 204 7.30 2.90 5.68
C TRP A 204 7.29 2.12 6.97
N SER A 205 7.22 0.78 6.89
CA SER A 205 7.18 -0.07 8.07
C SER A 205 8.46 0.06 8.92
N ASN A 206 9.58 0.42 8.29
CA ASN A 206 10.86 0.64 8.98
C ASN A 206 10.89 1.93 9.82
N TYR A 207 9.93 2.85 9.64
CA TYR A 207 9.83 4.12 10.39
C TYR A 207 8.73 4.13 11.45
N LEU A 208 8.01 3.02 11.59
CA LEU A 208 6.90 2.85 12.55
C LEU A 208 7.29 2.01 13.78
N LEU A 209 8.57 1.65 13.89
CA LEU A 209 9.21 0.96 15.03
C LEU A 209 9.91 1.98 15.93
#